data_AF-A0AAN7QL93-F1
#
_entry.id   AF-A0AAN7QL93-F1
#
_cell.length_a   1.000
_cell.length_b   1.000
_cell.length_c   1.000
_cell.angle_alpha   90.00
_cell.angle_beta   90.00
_cell.angle_gamma   90.00
#
_symmetry.space_group_name_H-M   'P 1'
#
loop_
_entity.id
_entity.type
_entity.pdbx_description
1 polymer ?
#
loop_
_entity_poly.entity_id
_entity_poly.type
_entity_poly.pdbx_seq_one_letter_code
_entity_poly.pdbx_strand_id
1 'polypeptide(L)'
;MDTSLLHRRCYSQSAAAAVVAFEQAPLTYLEDFPQPDPKYNETILAIPRSGSGKNVSAKERKQGRVPAILFEQEDGQHGGNKRLISVRANQIRKLVNHLGRSFFLSRLFDLEVAPEFGSDEVIEKIRVLPRAIHLHSGTDAPLNVTFTRAPSHALLKVDVPLLYRGEDVCHGLRKGKLNDLYLWL
;
A
#
# COMPACT_ATOMS: atom_id res chain seq x y z
N MET A 1 57.67 11.59 6.70
CA MET A 1 56.71 12.67 6.94
C MET A 1 56.37 13.23 5.58
N ASP A 2 55.33 12.71 4.93
CA ASP A 2 54.78 13.38 3.76
C ASP A 2 53.29 13.08 3.64
N THR A 3 52.55 14.15 3.37
CA THR A 3 51.15 14.34 3.76
C THR A 3 50.15 13.90 2.70
N SER A 4 49.02 13.38 3.18
CA SER A 4 47.78 13.08 2.47
C SER A 4 47.36 14.12 1.43
N LEU A 5 47.02 13.67 0.22
CA LEU A 5 46.11 14.38 -0.68
C LEU A 5 44.92 13.46 -1.01
N LEU A 6 43.92 13.51 -0.14
CA LEU A 6 42.57 13.00 -0.40
C LEU A 6 42.03 13.68 -1.67
N HIS A 7 41.82 12.89 -2.72
CA HIS A 7 41.24 13.34 -3.98
C HIS A 7 39.75 13.61 -3.77
N ARG A 8 39.43 14.78 -3.21
CA ARG A 8 38.07 15.24 -2.95
C ARG A 8 37.45 15.64 -4.29
N ARG A 9 36.67 14.74 -4.90
CA ARG A 9 35.84 15.07 -6.06
C ARG A 9 34.77 16.06 -5.63
N CYS A 10 34.96 17.33 -5.98
CA CYS A 10 33.92 18.34 -5.88
C CYS A 10 32.84 18.02 -6.93
N TYR A 11 31.68 17.53 -6.50
CA TYR A 11 30.51 17.48 -7.35
C TYR A 11 30.14 18.93 -7.73
N SER A 12 30.20 19.24 -9.02
CA SER A 12 29.83 20.54 -9.57
C SER A 12 28.34 20.81 -9.36
N GLN A 13 27.99 22.01 -8.89
CA GLN A 13 26.61 22.49 -8.65
C GLN A 13 25.81 22.76 -9.94
N SER A 14 26.14 22.10 -11.06
CA SER A 14 25.53 22.39 -12.38
C SER A 14 24.24 21.63 -12.67
N ALA A 15 23.72 20.83 -11.73
CA ALA A 15 22.45 20.11 -11.89
C ALA A 15 21.21 20.89 -11.41
N ALA A 16 21.32 22.20 -11.17
CA ALA A 16 20.25 23.02 -10.61
C ALA A 16 19.42 23.81 -11.65
N ALA A 17 19.69 23.69 -12.96
CA ALA A 17 19.05 24.53 -13.98
C ALA A 17 18.56 23.73 -15.20
N ALA A 18 17.77 22.69 -14.96
CA ALA A 18 16.92 22.10 -15.97
C ALA A 18 15.61 21.63 -15.31
N VAL A 19 14.81 22.58 -14.83
CA VAL A 19 13.37 22.33 -14.72
C VAL A 19 12.84 22.33 -16.15
N VAL A 20 13.13 21.25 -16.88
CA VAL A 20 12.38 20.91 -18.07
C VAL A 20 10.96 20.74 -17.53
N ALA A 21 10.05 21.61 -17.96
CA ALA A 21 8.64 21.34 -17.87
C ALA A 21 8.44 20.03 -18.64
N PHE A 22 8.52 18.91 -17.93
CA PHE A 22 8.13 17.61 -18.44
C PHE A 22 6.64 17.81 -18.71
N GLU A 23 6.29 18.07 -19.96
CA GLU A 23 4.95 17.83 -20.45
C GLU A 23 4.68 16.38 -20.05
N GLN A 24 3.87 16.22 -18.99
CA GLN A 24 3.66 14.93 -18.37
C GLN A 24 2.91 14.10 -19.40
N ALA A 25 3.64 13.39 -20.26
CA ALA A 25 3.08 12.32 -21.06
C ALA A 25 2.21 11.50 -20.10
N PRO A 26 0.94 11.20 -20.45
CA PRO A 26 0.04 10.53 -19.54
C PRO A 26 0.74 9.25 -19.09
N LEU A 27 0.91 9.10 -17.75
CA LEU A 27 1.51 7.93 -17.14
C LEU A 27 0.66 6.71 -17.51
N THR A 28 1.02 6.07 -18.63
CA THR A 28 0.29 4.99 -19.25
C THR A 28 1.07 3.69 -19.07
N TYR A 29 0.35 2.57 -19.09
CA TYR A 29 0.97 1.25 -18.98
C TYR A 29 1.81 0.97 -20.21
N LEU A 30 3.01 0.42 -20.00
CA LEU A 30 3.84 -0.09 -21.09
C LEU A 30 3.15 -1.32 -21.71
N GLU A 31 3.14 -1.40 -23.04
CA GLU A 31 2.33 -2.38 -23.80
C GLU A 31 2.65 -3.85 -23.43
N ASP A 32 3.92 -4.17 -23.16
CA ASP A 32 4.37 -5.54 -22.84
C ASP A 32 4.34 -5.88 -21.33
N PHE A 33 3.89 -4.93 -20.49
CA PHE A 33 3.85 -5.10 -19.04
C PHE A 33 2.48 -5.57 -18.57
N PRO A 34 2.43 -6.41 -17.51
CA PRO A 34 1.18 -6.93 -17.01
C PRO A 34 0.39 -5.77 -16.41
N GLN A 35 -0.84 -5.60 -16.87
CA GLN A 35 -1.74 -4.59 -16.32
C GLN A 35 -2.44 -5.15 -15.08
N PRO A 36 -2.75 -4.30 -14.08
CA PRO A 36 -3.53 -4.74 -12.93
C PRO A 36 -4.94 -5.15 -13.40
N ASP A 37 -5.34 -6.38 -13.10
CA ASP A 37 -6.65 -6.88 -13.52
C ASP A 37 -7.78 -5.94 -13.03
N PRO A 38 -8.69 -5.51 -13.93
CA PRO A 38 -9.78 -4.61 -13.58
C PRO A 38 -10.78 -5.28 -12.64
N LYS A 39 -10.86 -6.61 -12.66
CA LYS A 39 -11.72 -7.43 -11.79
C LYS A 39 -11.48 -7.17 -10.30
N TYR A 40 -10.25 -6.88 -9.89
CA TYR A 40 -9.90 -6.63 -8.49
C TYR A 40 -9.90 -5.14 -8.12
N ASN A 41 -10.38 -4.27 -9.03
CA ASN A 41 -10.68 -2.89 -8.72
C ASN A 41 -12.06 -2.77 -8.06
N GLU A 42 -12.22 -3.45 -6.92
CA GLU A 42 -13.48 -3.51 -6.18
C GLU A 42 -13.50 -2.45 -5.07
N THR A 43 -14.67 -1.84 -4.84
CA THR A 43 -14.89 -0.93 -3.71
C THR A 43 -15.00 -1.71 -2.40
N ILE A 44 -14.22 -1.32 -1.40
CA ILE A 44 -14.24 -1.94 -0.07
C ILE A 44 -15.40 -1.35 0.74
N LEU A 45 -16.29 -2.20 1.23
CA LEU A 45 -17.43 -1.79 2.04
C LEU A 45 -17.06 -1.80 3.53
N ALA A 46 -17.39 -0.72 4.22
CA ALA A 46 -17.08 -0.50 5.62
C ALA A 46 -18.29 0.01 6.42
N ILE A 47 -18.29 -0.27 7.71
CA ILE A 47 -19.27 0.25 8.70
C ILE A 47 -18.51 0.97 9.81
N PRO A 48 -19.01 2.11 10.33
CA PRO A 48 -18.43 2.74 11.51
C PRO A 48 -18.54 1.85 12.75
N ARG A 49 -17.49 1.81 13.55
CA ARG A 49 -17.43 1.02 14.79
C ARG A 49 -17.37 1.95 16.00
N SER A 50 -18.19 1.69 17.01
CA SER A 50 -18.24 2.50 18.24
C SER A 50 -17.08 2.24 19.21
N GLY A 51 -16.57 1.00 19.29
CA GLY A 51 -15.58 0.60 20.30
C GLY A 51 -14.30 -0.02 19.75
N SER A 52 -13.18 0.19 20.45
CA SER A 52 -11.91 -0.51 20.20
C SER A 52 -11.64 -1.57 21.28
N GLY A 53 -10.57 -2.36 21.11
CA GLY A 53 -10.12 -3.33 22.11
C GLY A 53 -10.28 -4.80 21.71
N LYS A 54 -9.73 -5.70 22.53
CA LYS A 54 -9.61 -7.15 22.26
C LYS A 54 -10.97 -7.84 22.13
N ASN A 55 -11.87 -7.61 23.08
CA ASN A 55 -13.17 -8.29 23.14
C ASN A 55 -14.09 -7.86 21.98
N VAL A 56 -14.17 -6.56 21.70
CA VAL A 56 -14.95 -6.03 20.58
C VAL A 56 -14.41 -6.60 19.26
N SER A 57 -13.09 -6.56 19.06
CA SER A 57 -12.45 -7.10 17.86
C SER A 57 -12.68 -8.60 17.70
N ALA A 58 -12.71 -9.37 18.78
CA ALA A 58 -13.02 -10.80 18.74
C ALA A 58 -14.49 -11.05 18.34
N LYS A 59 -15.43 -10.25 18.85
CA LYS A 59 -16.86 -10.33 18.48
C LYS A 59 -17.08 -10.02 17.00
N GLU A 60 -16.43 -8.98 16.48
CA GLU A 60 -16.47 -8.63 15.05
C GLU A 60 -15.99 -9.80 14.17
N ARG A 61 -14.87 -10.44 14.52
CA ARG A 61 -14.34 -11.60 13.78
C ARG A 61 -15.27 -12.80 13.82
N LYS A 62 -15.92 -13.07 14.97
CA LYS A 62 -16.95 -14.11 15.07
C LYS A 62 -18.15 -13.84 14.15
N GLN A 63 -18.42 -12.57 13.84
CA GLN A 63 -19.48 -12.14 12.92
C GLN A 63 -19.01 -12.05 11.45
N GLY A 64 -17.82 -12.56 11.12
CA GLY A 64 -17.29 -12.54 9.75
C GLY A 64 -16.80 -11.15 9.30
N ARG A 65 -16.51 -10.26 10.25
CA ARG A 65 -16.00 -8.91 9.98
C ARG A 65 -14.56 -8.76 10.46
N VAL A 66 -13.84 -7.83 9.85
CA VAL A 66 -12.46 -7.50 10.21
C VAL A 66 -12.46 -6.10 10.79
N PRO A 67 -12.02 -5.93 12.05
CA PRO A 67 -11.84 -4.60 12.59
C PRO A 67 -10.77 -3.87 11.79
N ALA A 68 -11.03 -2.63 11.44
CA ALA A 68 -10.12 -1.79 10.72
C ALA A 68 -10.04 -0.38 11.32
N ILE A 69 -8.99 0.34 10.92
CA ILE A 69 -8.74 1.72 11.32
C ILE A 69 -8.51 2.53 10.05
N LEU A 70 -9.23 3.63 9.93
CA LEU A 70 -9.00 4.64 8.90
C LEU A 70 -8.32 5.84 9.54
N PHE A 71 -7.10 6.14 9.10
CA PHE A 71 -6.39 7.34 9.50
C PHE A 71 -6.71 8.48 8.54
N GLU A 72 -7.12 9.61 9.10
CA GLU A 72 -7.17 10.88 8.39
C GLU A 72 -5.75 11.46 8.29
N GLN A 73 -5.49 12.14 7.18
CA GLN A 73 -4.21 12.75 6.90
C GLN A 73 -4.33 14.25 7.16
N GLU A 74 -3.80 14.73 8.29
CA GLU A 74 -3.41 16.13 8.44
C GLU A 74 -1.95 16.32 8.02
N ASP A 75 -1.06 15.40 8.40
CA ASP A 75 0.34 15.33 7.93
C ASP A 75 0.77 13.87 7.80
N GLY A 76 1.20 13.45 6.61
CA GLY A 76 1.34 12.05 6.16
C GLY A 76 2.27 11.11 6.94
N GLN A 77 2.70 11.47 8.15
CA GLN A 77 3.49 10.64 9.07
C GLN A 77 3.03 10.71 10.53
N HIS A 78 2.36 11.78 10.97
CA HIS A 78 1.88 11.94 12.34
C HIS A 78 0.38 11.67 12.34
N GLY A 79 -0.01 10.47 12.77
CA GLY A 79 -1.38 9.99 12.74
C GLY A 79 -2.35 11.01 13.34
N GLY A 80 -3.18 11.60 12.48
CA GLY A 80 -4.27 12.49 12.88
C GLY A 80 -5.45 11.71 13.44
N ASN A 81 -6.65 12.27 13.29
CA ASN A 81 -7.89 11.64 13.73
C ASN A 81 -8.03 10.22 13.15
N LYS A 82 -8.28 9.25 14.04
CA LYS A 82 -8.49 7.85 13.67
C LYS A 82 -9.97 7.51 13.76
N ARG A 83 -10.52 7.02 12.66
CA ARG A 83 -11.89 6.49 12.61
C ARG A 83 -11.85 4.98 12.70
N LEU A 84 -12.61 4.43 13.64
CA LEU A 84 -12.76 2.99 13.77
C LEU A 84 -13.83 2.52 12.80
N ILE A 85 -13.47 1.55 11.96
CA ILE A 85 -14.36 0.95 10.98
C ILE A 85 -14.30 -0.57 11.07
N SER A 86 -15.26 -1.23 10.44
CA SER A 86 -15.30 -2.69 10.28
C SER A 86 -15.58 -3.03 8.82
N VAL A 87 -14.81 -3.95 8.25
CA VAL A 87 -14.90 -4.36 6.83
C VAL A 87 -15.27 -5.84 6.74
N ARG A 88 -15.78 -6.29 5.59
CA ARG A 88 -16.14 -7.71 5.40
C ARG A 88 -14.89 -8.59 5.29
N ALA A 89 -14.81 -9.67 6.08
CA ALA A 89 -13.64 -10.55 6.07
C ALA A 89 -13.43 -11.27 4.74
N ASN A 90 -14.53 -11.75 4.14
CA ASN A 90 -14.47 -12.47 2.87
C ASN A 90 -13.94 -11.59 1.74
N GLN A 91 -14.30 -10.31 1.73
CA GLN A 91 -13.83 -9.36 0.72
C GLN A 91 -12.32 -9.11 0.85
N ILE A 92 -11.84 -8.78 2.04
CA ILE A 92 -10.41 -8.57 2.28
C ILE A 92 -9.61 -9.84 1.98
N ARG A 93 -10.09 -11.01 2.42
CA ARG A 93 -9.42 -12.29 2.15
C ARG A 93 -9.30 -12.55 0.65
N LYS A 94 -10.37 -12.33 -0.11
CA LYS A 94 -10.37 -12.46 -1.58
C LYS A 94 -9.32 -11.53 -2.21
N LEU A 95 -9.33 -10.25 -1.85
CA LEU A 95 -8.37 -9.27 -2.40
C LEU A 95 -6.92 -9.65 -2.08
N VAL A 96 -6.63 -10.05 -0.85
CA VAL A 96 -5.29 -10.42 -0.41
C VAL A 96 -4.82 -11.72 -1.07
N ASN A 97 -5.70 -12.70 -1.25
CA ASN A 97 -5.35 -13.95 -1.92
C ASN A 97 -5.04 -13.76 -3.41
N HIS A 98 -5.76 -12.85 -4.08
CA HIS A 98 -5.56 -12.61 -5.51
C HIS A 98 -4.39 -11.66 -5.80
N LEU A 99 -4.27 -10.57 -5.05
CA LEU A 99 -3.21 -9.58 -5.24
C LEU A 99 -1.91 -10.00 -4.55
N GLY A 100 -1.99 -10.80 -3.49
CA GLY A 100 -0.89 -11.01 -2.56
C GLY A 100 -0.74 -9.84 -1.58
N ARG A 101 0.02 -10.06 -0.51
CA ARG A 101 0.17 -9.09 0.59
C ARG A 101 0.81 -7.78 0.14
N SER A 102 1.88 -7.83 -0.65
CA SER A 102 2.64 -6.64 -1.04
C SER A 102 1.84 -5.75 -1.99
N PHE A 103 1.24 -6.33 -3.05
CA PHE A 103 0.44 -5.56 -4.00
C PHE A 103 -0.86 -5.03 -3.39
N PHE A 104 -1.43 -5.73 -2.40
CA PHE A 104 -2.58 -5.20 -1.66
C PHE A 104 -2.22 -3.91 -0.91
N LEU A 105 -1.03 -3.82 -0.32
CA LEU A 105 -0.57 -2.63 0.41
C LEU A 105 -0.15 -1.48 -0.51
N SER A 106 0.26 -1.77 -1.74
CA SER A 106 0.70 -0.75 -2.70
C SER A 106 -0.40 -0.23 -3.63
N ARG A 107 -1.63 -0.74 -3.51
CA ARG A 107 -2.76 -0.41 -4.40
C ARG A 107 -3.79 0.48 -3.69
N LEU A 108 -4.28 1.48 -4.42
CA LEU A 108 -5.38 2.33 -3.97
C LEU A 108 -6.73 1.63 -4.15
N PHE A 109 -7.61 1.82 -3.18
CA PHE A 109 -8.98 1.32 -3.20
C PHE A 109 -9.95 2.45 -2.87
N ASP A 110 -11.17 2.34 -3.40
CA ASP A 110 -12.28 3.14 -2.90
C ASP A 110 -12.91 2.42 -1.70
N LEU A 111 -13.15 3.18 -0.63
CA LEU A 111 -13.79 2.74 0.60
C LEU A 111 -15.16 3.43 0.70
N GLU A 112 -16.23 2.65 0.79
CA GLU A 112 -17.57 3.17 1.03
C GLU A 112 -17.98 2.82 2.46
N VAL A 113 -18.24 3.86 3.25
CA VAL A 113 -18.71 3.74 4.63
C VAL A 113 -20.23 3.84 4.62
N ALA A 114 -20.91 2.76 5.00
CA ALA A 114 -22.36 2.65 5.11
C ALA A 114 -22.76 2.53 6.61
N PRO A 115 -24.01 2.84 6.99
CA PRO A 115 -24.46 2.66 8.37
C PRO A 115 -24.52 1.18 8.77
N GLU A 116 -24.92 0.32 7.83
CA GLU A 116 -24.97 -1.14 7.98
C GLU A 116 -24.64 -1.84 6.65
N PHE A 117 -24.28 -3.13 6.71
CA PHE A 117 -23.95 -3.90 5.51
C PHE A 117 -25.24 -4.28 4.78
N GLY A 118 -25.34 -3.90 3.51
CA GLY A 118 -26.52 -4.18 2.69
C GLY A 118 -27.55 -3.05 2.69
N SER A 119 -27.28 -1.93 3.35
CA SER A 119 -27.99 -0.68 3.11
C SER A 119 -27.54 -0.06 1.79
N ASP A 120 -28.47 0.56 1.07
CA ASP A 120 -28.20 1.37 -0.12
C ASP A 120 -27.66 2.77 0.24
N GLU A 121 -27.69 3.13 1.53
CA GLU A 121 -27.19 4.41 2.02
C GLU A 121 -25.67 4.40 2.17
N VAL A 122 -25.01 5.33 1.49
CA VAL A 122 -23.58 5.58 1.61
C VAL A 122 -23.37 6.87 2.41
N ILE A 123 -22.73 6.76 3.58
CA ILE A 123 -22.37 7.90 4.43
C ILE A 123 -21.22 8.67 3.79
N GLU A 124 -20.18 7.96 3.36
CA GLU A 124 -18.98 8.57 2.82
C GLU A 124 -18.26 7.64 1.84
N LYS A 125 -17.77 8.19 0.74
CA LYS A 125 -16.88 7.50 -0.21
C LYS A 125 -15.51 8.13 -0.16
N ILE A 126 -14.50 7.32 0.14
CA ILE A 126 -13.15 7.76 0.45
C ILE A 126 -12.14 6.94 -0.34
N ARG A 127 -11.22 7.59 -1.01
CA ARG A 127 -10.06 6.89 -1.58
C ARG A 127 -9.05 6.58 -0.47
N VAL A 128 -8.63 5.33 -0.36
CA VAL A 128 -7.76 4.85 0.72
C VAL A 128 -6.60 4.03 0.18
N LEU A 129 -5.50 4.08 0.92
CA LEU A 129 -4.34 3.21 0.76
C LEU A 129 -4.23 2.27 1.96
N PRO A 130 -4.16 0.94 1.77
CA PRO A 130 -3.89 0.01 2.87
C PRO A 130 -2.44 0.16 3.35
N ARG A 131 -2.27 0.56 4.61
CA ARG A 131 -0.94 0.74 5.22
C ARG A 131 -0.39 -0.56 5.81
N ALA A 132 -1.25 -1.35 6.43
CA ALA A 132 -0.86 -2.61 7.06
C ALA A 132 -2.02 -3.60 7.11
N ILE A 133 -1.69 -4.88 6.97
CA ILE A 133 -2.61 -6.00 7.20
C ILE A 133 -1.97 -7.03 8.12
N HIS A 134 -2.72 -7.44 9.14
CA HIS A 134 -2.32 -8.53 10.03
C HIS A 134 -3.13 -9.77 9.67
N LEU A 135 -2.43 -10.84 9.31
CA LEU A 135 -3.02 -12.14 9.00
C LEU A 135 -2.76 -13.11 10.15
N HIS A 136 -3.66 -14.07 10.34
CA HIS A 136 -3.48 -15.17 11.26
C HIS A 136 -2.43 -16.15 10.70
N SER A 137 -1.40 -16.48 11.47
CA SER A 137 -0.22 -17.23 10.99
C SER A 137 -0.51 -18.62 10.42
N GLY A 138 -1.57 -19.29 10.88
CA GLY A 138 -1.92 -20.64 10.41
C GLY A 138 -3.06 -20.72 9.41
N THR A 139 -3.91 -19.69 9.31
CA THR A 139 -5.15 -19.75 8.50
C THR A 139 -5.26 -18.65 7.45
N ASP A 140 -4.29 -17.73 7.47
CA ASP A 140 -4.25 -16.51 6.67
C ASP A 140 -5.53 -15.66 6.77
N ALA A 141 -6.28 -15.83 7.85
CA ALA A 141 -7.47 -15.05 8.11
C ALA A 141 -7.09 -13.60 8.47
N PRO A 142 -7.69 -12.57 7.85
CA PRO A 142 -7.41 -11.19 8.19
C PRO A 142 -7.87 -10.87 9.61
N LEU A 143 -6.94 -10.44 10.46
CA LEU A 143 -7.19 -10.08 11.86
C LEU A 143 -7.44 -8.59 12.02
N ASN A 144 -6.71 -7.75 11.30
CA ASN A 144 -6.81 -6.30 11.34
C ASN A 144 -6.32 -5.71 10.02
N VAL A 145 -6.93 -4.63 9.57
CA VAL A 145 -6.46 -3.84 8.42
C VAL A 145 -6.39 -2.37 8.82
N THR A 146 -5.32 -1.70 8.39
CA THR A 146 -5.15 -0.26 8.58
C THR A 146 -5.14 0.43 7.23
N PHE A 147 -5.96 1.47 7.11
CA PHE A 147 -6.08 2.30 5.93
C PHE A 147 -5.66 3.73 6.25
N THR A 148 -5.10 4.40 5.25
CA THR A 148 -4.81 5.84 5.28
C THR A 148 -5.58 6.50 4.14
N ARG A 149 -6.22 7.64 4.41
CA ARG A 149 -6.90 8.42 3.37
C ARG A 149 -5.87 8.87 2.32
N ALA A 150 -6.23 8.76 1.04
CA ALA A 150 -5.35 9.03 -0.08
C ALA A 150 -6.03 9.99 -1.07
N PRO A 151 -6.16 11.29 -0.74
CA PRO A 151 -6.69 12.26 -1.69
C PRO A 151 -5.70 12.48 -2.84
N SER A 152 -6.20 12.89 -4.01
CA SER A 152 -5.40 12.98 -5.24
C SER A 152 -4.20 13.94 -5.17
N HIS A 153 -4.20 14.88 -4.22
CA HIS A 153 -3.13 15.86 -4.02
C HIS A 153 -2.15 15.49 -2.89
N ALA A 154 -2.40 14.41 -2.15
CA ALA A 154 -1.55 14.02 -1.03
C ALA A 154 -0.33 13.23 -1.49
N LEU A 155 0.82 13.53 -0.88
CA LEU A 155 2.03 12.73 -0.99
C LEU A 155 1.98 11.60 0.05
N LEU A 156 2.07 10.36 -0.42
CA LEU A 156 2.06 9.16 0.40
C LEU A 156 3.36 8.37 0.19
N LYS A 157 3.97 7.94 1.29
CA LYS A 157 5.07 6.97 1.24
C LYS A 157 4.48 5.58 1.10
N VAL A 158 4.78 4.91 -0.01
CA VAL A 158 4.26 3.58 -0.33
C VAL A 158 5.42 2.66 -0.71
N ASP A 159 5.46 1.48 -0.13
CA ASP A 159 6.41 0.44 -0.53
C ASP A 159 5.83 -0.30 -1.73
N VAL A 160 6.47 -0.15 -2.90
CA VAL A 160 6.03 -0.79 -4.14
C VAL A 160 6.89 -2.04 -4.38
N PRO A 161 6.28 -3.24 -4.51
CA PRO A 161 7.03 -4.44 -4.81
C PRO A 161 7.67 -4.36 -6.20
N LEU A 162 8.96 -4.73 -6.28
CA LEU A 162 9.69 -4.84 -7.54
C LEU A 162 9.56 -6.25 -8.10
N LEU A 163 9.18 -6.36 -9.37
CA LEU A 163 9.15 -7.62 -10.11
C LEU A 163 10.25 -7.61 -11.16
N TYR A 164 11.22 -8.52 -11.03
CA TYR A 164 12.28 -8.71 -12.01
C TYR A 164 11.80 -9.62 -13.14
N ARG A 165 12.14 -9.26 -14.39
CA ARG A 165 11.90 -10.06 -15.60
C ARG A 165 13.22 -10.25 -16.33
N GLY A 166 13.39 -11.38 -17.03
CA GLY A 166 14.61 -11.67 -17.79
C GLY A 166 15.77 -12.22 -16.96
N GLU A 167 15.51 -12.78 -15.77
CA GLU A 167 16.53 -13.45 -14.94
C GLU A 167 17.21 -14.62 -15.68
N ASP A 168 16.46 -15.26 -16.57
CA ASP A 168 16.87 -16.36 -17.44
C ASP A 168 17.84 -15.93 -18.57
N VAL A 169 17.76 -14.67 -19.02
CA VAL A 169 18.63 -14.10 -20.06
C VAL A 169 19.84 -13.38 -19.45
N CYS A 170 19.75 -12.99 -18.18
CA CYS A 170 20.81 -12.30 -17.46
C CYS A 170 21.94 -13.25 -17.03
N HIS A 171 23.03 -13.25 -17.82
CA HIS A 171 24.24 -14.04 -17.55
C HIS A 171 24.86 -13.79 -16.16
N GLY A 172 24.71 -12.57 -15.61
CA GLY A 172 25.18 -12.21 -14.27
C GLY A 172 24.39 -12.89 -13.14
N LEU A 173 23.08 -13.04 -13.30
CA LEU A 173 22.21 -13.75 -12.33
C LEU A 173 22.39 -15.26 -12.41
N ARG A 174 22.68 -15.81 -13.61
CA ARG A 174 22.94 -17.25 -13.79
C ARG A 174 24.27 -17.73 -13.17
N LYS A 175 25.26 -16.85 -13.03
CA LYS A 175 26.59 -17.20 -12.50
C LYS A 175 26.75 -17.00 -10.99
N GLY A 176 25.89 -16.21 -10.35
CA GLY A 176 25.98 -15.89 -8.92
C GLY A 176 24.67 -16.19 -8.19
N LYS A 177 24.72 -17.12 -7.24
CA LYS A 177 23.60 -17.42 -6.32
C LYS A 177 23.15 -16.12 -5.63
N LEU A 178 21.95 -15.65 -5.96
CA LEU A 178 21.35 -14.45 -5.40
C LEU A 178 20.62 -14.81 -4.10
N ASN A 179 21.32 -14.84 -2.97
CA ASN A 179 20.67 -15.04 -1.66
C ASN A 179 20.68 -13.82 -0.73
N ASP A 180 21.42 -12.74 -1.02
CA ASP A 180 21.48 -11.59 -0.12
C ASP A 180 21.42 -10.26 -0.89
N LEU A 181 20.22 -9.86 -1.31
CA LEU A 181 19.93 -8.46 -1.60
C LEU A 181 19.33 -7.83 -0.34
N TYR A 182 20.20 -7.56 0.64
CA TYR A 182 19.91 -6.55 1.66
C TYR A 182 19.90 -5.19 0.96
N LEU A 183 18.72 -4.60 0.78
CA LEU A 183 18.58 -3.21 0.39
C LEU A 183 19.01 -2.35 1.60
N TRP A 184 20.30 -2.02 1.68
CA TRP A 184 20.75 -0.90 2.51
C TRP A 184 20.36 0.40 1.80
N LEU A 185 19.23 0.96 2.21
CA LEU A 185 18.95 2.39 2.10
C LEU A 185 19.51 3.11 3.33
#